data_AF-A0A6M1Y5S7-F1
#
_entry.id   AF-A0A6M1Y5S7-F1
#
_cell.length_a   1.000
_cell.length_b   1.000
_cell.length_c   1.000
_cell.angle_alpha   90.00
_cell.angle_beta   90.00
_cell.angle_gamma   90.00
#
_symmetry.space_group_name_H-M   'P 1'
#
loop_
_entity.id
_entity.type
_entity.pdbx_description
1 polymer ?
#
loop_
_entity_poly.entity_id
_entity_poly.type
_entity_poly.pdbx_seq_one_letter_code
_entity_poly.pdbx_strand_id
1 'polypeptide(L)'
;MTDDQEAAGKGVEETEEERLLNLFRNRAELKKAFSDLQKSLRLAEERLASQEAATRRAEERFQAIEQLLAQPGTGYTALVYFQLRALWRSCHEHLQVISDELRGRHEERQRREALMRFNQEKQRQLAALDQQMALAREEVEERLAKRNELRAELAAAQGFWARFRRRRITESLEQRRVELEASRRRLAELQDRRAAVSAEPWPEFSGLDNATKREINLMIIAAAQELYLHFSTDELARKARDANVNTVQDMRYGSEEDCKVLIGKIRESVARLGPGQPKTADIEARAKALAREVQFRGARETVPMASSVGRIELPVRDKERGAVRRIPLEVNVLAEEYWDIYDVFIP
;
A
#
# COMPACT_ATOMS: atom_id res chain seq x y z
N MET A 1 63.49 -44.78 -15.50
CA MET A 1 63.65 -44.04 -14.24
C MET A 1 63.43 -42.54 -14.47
N THR A 2 62.42 -42.15 -15.25
CA THR A 2 62.18 -40.75 -15.64
C THR A 2 60.73 -40.30 -15.50
N ASP A 3 59.75 -41.21 -15.36
CA ASP A 3 58.33 -40.83 -15.23
C ASP A 3 57.91 -40.45 -13.79
N ASP A 4 58.60 -40.93 -12.75
CA ASP A 4 58.21 -40.64 -11.34
C ASP A 4 58.67 -39.26 -10.85
N GLN A 5 59.63 -38.61 -11.51
CA GLN A 5 60.03 -37.23 -11.17
C GLN A 5 59.16 -36.17 -11.85
N GLU A 6 58.56 -36.49 -13.00
CA GLU A 6 57.72 -35.54 -13.76
C GLU A 6 56.30 -35.44 -13.18
N ALA A 7 55.78 -36.53 -12.59
CA ALA A 7 54.49 -36.54 -11.89
C ALA A 7 54.55 -35.83 -10.52
N ALA A 8 55.68 -35.90 -9.81
CA ALA A 8 55.88 -35.20 -8.54
C ALA A 8 56.07 -33.69 -8.71
N GLY A 9 56.69 -33.24 -9.81
CA GLY A 9 56.83 -31.82 -10.14
C GLY A 9 55.50 -31.15 -10.53
N LYS A 10 54.67 -31.82 -11.33
CA LYS A 10 53.35 -31.30 -11.75
C LYS A 10 52.35 -31.16 -10.60
N GLY A 11 52.33 -32.09 -9.64
CA GLY A 11 51.45 -31.98 -8.46
C GLY A 11 51.86 -30.88 -7.46
N VAL A 12 53.15 -30.51 -7.43
CA VAL A 12 53.66 -29.39 -6.62
C VAL A 12 53.41 -28.05 -7.33
N GLU A 13 53.58 -27.97 -8.66
CA GLU A 13 53.21 -26.79 -9.44
C GLU A 13 51.70 -26.51 -9.41
N GLU A 14 50.83 -27.52 -9.56
CA GLU A 14 49.38 -27.34 -9.45
C GLU A 14 48.96 -26.82 -8.06
N THR A 15 49.61 -27.29 -6.99
CA THR A 15 49.30 -26.81 -5.62
C THR A 15 49.88 -25.42 -5.32
N GLU A 16 51.00 -25.04 -5.94
CA GLU A 16 51.54 -23.69 -5.89
C GLU A 16 50.71 -22.70 -6.73
N GLU A 17 50.24 -23.10 -7.90
CA GLU A 17 49.32 -22.32 -8.74
C GLU A 17 47.98 -22.08 -8.04
N GLU A 18 47.40 -23.11 -7.40
CA GLU A 18 46.18 -22.96 -6.59
C GLU A 18 46.38 -22.02 -5.39
N ARG A 19 47.53 -22.09 -4.71
CA ARG A 19 47.87 -21.16 -3.61
C ARG A 19 48.01 -19.73 -4.12
N LEU A 20 48.66 -19.52 -5.26
CA LEU A 20 48.79 -18.21 -5.89
C LEU A 20 47.42 -17.65 -6.28
N LEU A 21 46.56 -18.46 -6.92
CA LEU A 21 45.19 -18.05 -7.26
C LEU A 21 44.39 -17.66 -6.02
N ASN A 22 44.51 -18.42 -4.92
CA ASN A 22 43.86 -18.09 -3.65
C ASN A 22 44.40 -16.77 -3.04
N LEU A 23 45.70 -16.50 -3.13
CA LEU A 23 46.28 -15.22 -2.70
C LEU A 23 45.80 -14.05 -3.56
N PHE A 24 45.66 -14.23 -4.88
CA PHE A 24 45.11 -13.20 -5.77
C PHE A 24 43.63 -12.95 -5.51
N ARG A 25 42.83 -13.99 -5.26
CA ARG A 25 41.42 -13.88 -4.85
C ARG A 25 41.29 -13.14 -3.52
N ASN A 26 42.03 -13.57 -2.49
CA ASN A 26 42.05 -12.89 -1.18
C ASN A 26 42.48 -11.43 -1.31
N ARG A 27 43.49 -11.12 -2.13
CA ARG A 27 43.92 -9.73 -2.37
C ARG A 27 42.85 -8.92 -3.10
N ALA A 28 42.15 -9.51 -4.07
CA ALA A 28 41.07 -8.84 -4.79
C ALA A 28 39.88 -8.56 -3.87
N GLU A 29 39.50 -9.52 -3.03
CA GLU A 29 38.46 -9.37 -2.02
C GLU A 29 38.83 -8.33 -0.97
N LEU A 30 40.06 -8.33 -0.46
CA LEU A 30 40.57 -7.31 0.46
C LEU A 30 40.57 -5.91 -0.15
N LYS A 31 40.99 -5.77 -1.42
CA LYS A 31 40.94 -4.48 -2.13
C LYS A 31 39.51 -3.99 -2.31
N LYS A 32 38.58 -4.89 -2.63
CA LYS A 32 37.16 -4.57 -2.76
C LYS A 32 36.60 -4.10 -1.42
N ALA A 33 36.80 -4.88 -0.35
CA ALA A 33 36.36 -4.54 1.00
C ALA A 33 36.96 -3.21 1.48
N PHE A 34 38.24 -2.96 1.24
CA PHE A 34 38.89 -1.69 1.56
C PHE A 34 38.28 -0.52 0.78
N SER A 35 38.03 -0.69 -0.51
CA SER A 35 37.39 0.35 -1.34
C SER A 35 35.95 0.63 -0.89
N ASP A 36 35.20 -0.39 -0.47
CA ASP A 36 33.85 -0.26 0.04
C ASP A 36 33.85 0.42 1.42
N LEU A 37 34.85 0.12 2.26
CA LEU A 37 35.04 0.77 3.56
C LEU A 37 35.48 2.23 3.43
N GLN A 38 36.31 2.57 2.43
CA GLN A 38 36.62 3.97 2.12
C GLN A 38 35.39 4.75 1.63
N LYS A 39 34.53 4.12 0.82
CA LYS A 39 33.26 4.75 0.40
C LYS A 39 32.33 4.96 1.59
N SER A 40 32.19 3.97 2.46
CA SER A 40 31.33 4.10 3.65
C SER A 40 31.87 5.15 4.62
N LEU A 41 33.19 5.25 4.78
CA LEU A 41 33.82 6.30 5.58
C LEU A 41 33.51 7.70 5.02
N ARG A 42 33.70 7.92 3.72
CA ARG A 42 33.37 9.21 3.09
C ARG A 42 31.89 9.57 3.25
N LEU A 43 30.99 8.61 3.03
CA LEU A 43 29.55 8.82 3.24
C LEU A 43 29.22 9.14 4.71
N ALA A 44 29.93 8.54 5.66
CA ALA A 44 29.76 8.84 7.07
C ALA A 44 30.27 10.24 7.42
N GLU A 45 31.42 10.65 6.89
CA GLU A 45 31.97 12.01 7.05
C GLU A 45 31.05 13.07 6.46
N GLU A 46 30.51 12.84 5.26
CA GLU A 46 29.53 13.73 4.62
C GLU A 46 28.25 13.86 5.45
N ARG A 47 27.74 12.73 5.99
CA ARG A 47 26.59 12.73 6.90
C ARG A 47 26.89 13.49 8.19
N LEU A 48 28.07 13.30 8.77
CA LEU A 48 28.48 13.99 9.98
C LEU A 48 28.58 15.50 9.74
N ALA A 49 29.25 15.93 8.67
CA ALA A 49 29.34 17.35 8.30
C ALA A 49 27.95 17.96 8.05
N SER A 50 27.05 17.23 7.41
CA SER A 50 25.66 17.66 7.24
C SER A 50 24.91 17.78 8.57
N GLN A 51 25.13 16.87 9.50
CA GLN A 51 24.52 16.91 10.84
C GLN A 51 25.07 18.08 11.65
N GLU A 52 26.39 18.30 11.66
CA GLU A 52 27.01 19.44 12.34
C GLU A 52 26.54 20.79 11.78
N ALA A 53 26.38 20.89 10.46
CA ALA A 53 25.82 22.09 9.85
C ALA A 53 24.35 22.30 10.26
N ALA A 54 23.58 21.22 10.40
CA ALA A 54 22.19 21.30 10.87
C ALA A 54 22.11 21.69 12.36
N THR A 55 22.99 21.17 13.22
CA THR A 55 23.02 21.52 14.64
C THR A 55 23.42 22.98 14.85
N ARG A 56 24.45 23.49 14.15
CA ARG A 56 24.81 24.92 14.22
C ARG A 56 23.66 25.84 13.83
N ARG A 57 22.95 25.52 12.73
CA ARG A 57 21.75 26.29 12.33
C ARG A 57 20.63 26.23 13.38
N ALA A 58 20.50 25.12 14.09
CA ALA A 58 19.53 24.99 15.17
C ALA A 58 19.92 25.85 16.39
N GLU A 59 21.20 25.84 16.77
CA GLU A 59 21.75 26.69 17.84
C GLU A 59 21.56 28.18 17.53
N GLU A 60 21.87 28.62 16.31
CA GLU A 60 21.64 29.99 15.85
C GLU A 60 20.16 30.39 15.96
N ARG A 61 19.24 29.48 15.61
CA ARG A 61 17.80 29.71 15.76
C ARG A 61 17.38 29.80 17.23
N PHE A 62 17.93 28.96 18.11
CA PHE A 62 17.64 29.03 19.54
C PHE A 62 18.11 30.35 20.14
N GLN A 63 19.32 30.80 19.81
CA GLN A 63 19.84 32.09 20.26
C GLN A 63 18.95 33.26 19.78
N ALA A 64 18.44 33.20 18.54
CA ALA A 64 17.50 34.21 18.05
C ALA A 64 16.18 34.22 18.84
N ILE A 65 15.67 33.05 19.24
CA ILE A 65 14.47 32.94 20.08
C ILE A 65 14.76 33.43 21.50
N GLU A 66 15.91 33.11 22.08
CA GLU A 66 16.32 33.62 23.40
C GLU A 66 16.34 35.14 23.43
N GLN A 67 16.91 35.77 22.40
CA GLN A 67 16.90 37.23 22.27
C GLN A 67 15.48 37.80 22.18
N LEU A 68 14.58 37.14 21.43
CA LEU A 68 13.18 37.53 21.30
C LEU A 68 12.39 37.38 22.61
N LEU A 69 12.67 36.35 23.39
CA LEU A 69 12.02 36.09 24.69
C LEU A 69 12.58 36.96 25.81
N ALA A 70 13.84 37.41 25.70
CA ALA A 70 14.47 38.29 26.69
C ALA A 70 13.81 39.69 26.76
N GLN A 71 13.14 40.13 25.69
CA GLN A 71 12.41 41.40 25.65
C GLN A 71 10.93 41.19 26.00
N PRO A 72 10.40 41.85 27.05
CA PRO A 72 9.01 41.66 27.48
C PRO A 72 7.97 41.95 26.39
N GLY A 73 8.24 42.97 25.57
CA GLY A 73 7.32 43.37 24.48
C GLY A 73 7.20 42.35 23.35
N THR A 74 8.28 41.64 23.01
CA THR A 74 8.29 40.64 21.92
C THR A 74 8.08 39.21 22.43
N GLY A 75 8.37 38.95 23.71
CA GLY A 75 8.27 37.62 24.31
C GLY A 75 6.86 37.04 24.22
N TYR A 76 5.83 37.84 24.51
CA TYR A 76 4.43 37.39 24.39
C TYR A 76 4.00 37.10 22.95
N THR A 77 4.46 37.90 21.99
CA THR A 77 4.23 37.65 20.55
C THR A 77 4.87 36.33 20.13
N ALA A 78 6.11 36.06 20.57
CA ALA A 78 6.79 34.81 20.30
C ALA A 78 6.06 33.60 20.93
N LEU A 79 5.54 33.73 22.15
CA LEU A 79 4.74 32.67 22.79
C LEU A 79 3.47 32.33 21.99
N VAL A 80 2.73 33.34 21.53
CA VAL A 80 1.56 33.14 20.66
C VAL A 80 1.97 32.44 19.37
N TYR A 81 3.02 32.92 18.70
CA TYR A 81 3.55 32.34 17.46
C TYR A 81 3.84 30.84 17.62
N PHE A 82 4.57 30.44 18.66
CA PHE A 82 4.91 29.04 18.87
C PHE A 82 3.71 28.19 19.29
N GLN A 83 2.74 28.74 20.02
CA GLN A 83 1.49 28.04 20.32
C GLN A 83 0.64 27.80 19.08
N LEU A 84 0.57 28.77 18.16
CA LEU A 84 -0.11 28.64 16.88
C LEU A 84 0.57 27.59 15.97
N ARG A 85 1.91 27.54 15.97
CA ARG A 85 2.65 26.47 15.27
C ARG A 85 2.48 25.10 15.91
N ALA A 86 2.38 25.03 17.24
CA ALA A 86 2.06 23.79 17.93
C ALA A 86 0.64 23.33 17.59
N LEU A 87 -0.32 24.26 17.54
CA LEU A 87 -1.69 23.99 17.07
C LEU A 87 -1.70 23.43 15.64
N TRP A 88 -0.96 24.05 14.72
CA TRP A 88 -0.84 23.59 13.35
C TRP A 88 -0.32 22.15 13.26
N ARG A 89 0.80 21.85 13.94
CA ARG A 89 1.37 20.50 14.02
C ARG A 89 0.40 19.50 14.61
N SER A 90 -0.32 19.88 15.67
CA SER A 90 -1.33 19.01 16.27
C SER A 90 -2.43 18.68 15.28
N CYS A 91 -2.95 19.67 14.53
CA CYS A 91 -3.96 19.41 13.50
C CYS A 91 -3.43 18.48 12.40
N HIS A 92 -2.19 18.69 11.97
CA HIS A 92 -1.51 17.83 11.01
C HIS A 92 -1.38 16.38 11.52
N GLU A 93 -0.93 16.18 12.76
CA GLU A 93 -0.86 14.87 13.41
C GLU A 93 -2.22 14.16 13.46
N HIS A 94 -3.30 14.89 13.75
CA HIS A 94 -4.66 14.32 13.70
C HIS A 94 -5.03 13.86 12.29
N LEU A 95 -4.69 14.64 11.25
CA LEU A 95 -4.93 14.24 9.86
C LEU A 95 -4.11 13.00 9.48
N GLN A 96 -2.85 12.92 9.90
CA GLN A 96 -1.99 11.75 9.68
C GLN A 96 -2.60 10.48 10.30
N VAL A 97 -3.01 10.55 11.56
CA VAL A 97 -3.67 9.42 12.25
C VAL A 97 -4.93 8.99 11.51
N ILE A 98 -5.79 9.94 11.10
CA ILE A 98 -7.01 9.63 10.34
C ILE A 98 -6.68 8.98 8.99
N SER A 99 -5.65 9.46 8.29
CA SER A 99 -5.21 8.90 7.00
C SER A 99 -4.71 7.47 7.14
N ASP A 100 -3.86 7.21 8.13
CA ASP A 100 -3.32 5.88 8.42
C ASP A 100 -4.43 4.89 8.82
N GLU A 101 -5.38 5.32 9.65
CA GLU A 101 -6.55 4.52 10.03
C GLU A 101 -7.47 4.20 8.84
N LEU A 102 -7.73 5.19 7.98
CA LEU A 102 -8.53 4.99 6.77
C LEU A 102 -7.83 4.04 5.81
N ARG A 103 -6.53 4.25 5.57
CA ARG A 103 -5.72 3.39 4.72
C ARG A 103 -5.75 1.95 5.21
N GLY A 104 -5.46 1.72 6.48
CA GLY A 104 -5.47 0.37 7.08
C GLY A 104 -6.83 -0.32 6.92
N ARG A 105 -7.93 0.37 7.27
CA ARG A 105 -9.29 -0.19 7.15
C ARG A 105 -9.65 -0.59 5.72
N HIS A 106 -9.30 0.25 4.74
CA HIS A 106 -9.64 -0.02 3.34
C HIS A 106 -8.72 -1.09 2.72
N GLU A 107 -7.43 -1.10 3.05
CA GLU A 107 -6.51 -2.15 2.59
C GLU A 107 -6.95 -3.53 3.11
N GLU A 108 -7.30 -3.64 4.40
CA GLU A 108 -7.82 -4.88 4.95
C GLU A 108 -9.12 -5.33 4.28
N ARG A 109 -10.05 -4.40 4.04
CA ARG A 109 -11.31 -4.71 3.37
C ARG A 109 -11.07 -5.23 1.95
N GLN A 110 -10.26 -4.54 1.16
CA GLN A 110 -9.97 -4.96 -0.21
C GLN A 110 -9.20 -6.27 -0.27
N ARG A 111 -8.23 -6.50 0.63
CA ARG A 111 -7.54 -7.79 0.75
C ARG A 111 -8.53 -8.92 1.03
N ARG A 112 -9.45 -8.73 1.99
CA ARG A 112 -10.49 -9.72 2.31
C ARG A 112 -11.42 -9.97 1.12
N GLU A 113 -11.86 -8.93 0.43
CA GLU A 113 -12.71 -9.06 -0.76
C GLU A 113 -12.00 -9.78 -1.91
N ALA A 114 -10.74 -9.44 -2.18
CA ALA A 114 -9.93 -10.09 -3.21
C ALA A 114 -9.74 -11.58 -2.90
N LEU A 115 -9.42 -11.92 -1.64
CA LEU A 115 -9.29 -13.30 -1.17
C LEU A 115 -10.61 -14.06 -1.29
N MET A 116 -11.73 -13.45 -0.91
CA MET A 116 -13.05 -14.07 -1.05
C MET A 116 -13.40 -14.33 -2.52
N ARG A 117 -13.17 -13.36 -3.41
CA ARG A 117 -13.43 -13.51 -4.85
C ARG A 117 -12.55 -14.60 -5.46
N PHE A 118 -11.25 -14.60 -5.14
CA PHE A 118 -10.31 -15.62 -5.60
C PHE A 118 -10.71 -17.02 -5.12
N ASN A 119 -11.04 -17.18 -3.84
CA ASN A 119 -11.47 -18.46 -3.29
C ASN A 119 -12.77 -18.95 -3.92
N GLN A 120 -13.74 -18.06 -4.16
CA GLN A 120 -14.99 -18.42 -4.83
C GLN A 120 -14.75 -18.87 -6.27
N GLU A 121 -13.92 -18.15 -7.02
CA GLU A 121 -13.57 -18.49 -8.40
C GLU A 121 -12.82 -19.83 -8.46
N LYS A 122 -11.81 -20.00 -7.61
CA LYS A 122 -11.06 -21.26 -7.49
C LYS A 122 -11.98 -22.44 -7.14
N GLN A 123 -12.90 -22.27 -6.20
CA GLN A 123 -13.87 -23.32 -5.84
C GLN A 123 -14.80 -23.65 -7.01
N ARG A 124 -15.29 -22.65 -7.76
CA ARG A 124 -16.12 -22.89 -8.95
C ARG A 124 -15.36 -23.66 -10.03
N GLN A 125 -14.11 -23.28 -10.29
CA GLN A 125 -13.25 -23.96 -11.26
C GLN A 125 -12.94 -25.39 -10.84
N LEU A 126 -12.59 -25.62 -9.58
CA LEU A 126 -12.35 -26.97 -9.04
C LEU A 126 -13.62 -27.84 -9.12
N ALA A 127 -14.78 -27.30 -8.76
CA ALA A 127 -16.04 -28.03 -8.85
C ALA A 127 -16.40 -28.41 -10.31
N ALA A 128 -16.17 -27.50 -11.26
CA ALA A 128 -16.39 -27.77 -12.68
C ALA A 128 -15.41 -28.86 -13.19
N LEU A 129 -14.15 -28.83 -12.78
CA LEU A 129 -13.16 -29.86 -13.11
C LEU A 129 -13.49 -31.20 -12.46
N ASP A 130 -13.94 -31.21 -11.20
CA ASP A 130 -14.36 -32.42 -10.50
C ASP A 130 -15.55 -33.11 -11.19
N GLN A 131 -16.52 -32.33 -11.69
CA GLN A 131 -17.62 -32.85 -12.50
C GLN A 131 -17.12 -33.46 -13.82
N GLN A 132 -16.24 -32.76 -14.54
CA GLN A 132 -15.65 -33.28 -15.79
C GLN A 132 -14.83 -34.55 -15.55
N MET A 133 -14.09 -34.62 -14.44
CA MET A 133 -13.31 -35.80 -14.04
C MET A 133 -14.20 -36.98 -13.69
N ALA A 134 -15.35 -36.75 -13.02
CA ALA A 134 -16.30 -37.82 -12.73
C ALA A 134 -16.85 -38.44 -14.02
N LEU A 135 -17.27 -37.61 -14.97
CA LEU A 135 -17.74 -38.07 -16.29
C LEU A 135 -16.64 -38.79 -17.07
N ALA A 136 -15.41 -38.27 -17.06
CA ALA A 136 -14.27 -38.90 -17.73
C ALA A 136 -13.89 -40.27 -17.10
N ARG A 137 -14.04 -40.42 -15.77
CA ARG A 137 -13.84 -41.70 -15.08
C ARG A 137 -14.88 -42.72 -15.50
N GLU A 138 -16.15 -42.33 -15.54
CA GLU A 138 -17.24 -43.18 -16.02
C GLU A 138 -17.00 -43.64 -17.48
N GLU A 139 -16.58 -42.71 -18.35
CA GLU A 139 -16.17 -42.99 -19.75
C GLU A 139 -15.04 -44.04 -19.84
N VAL A 140 -14.08 -43.99 -18.91
CA VAL A 140 -12.97 -44.93 -18.86
C VAL A 140 -13.45 -46.30 -18.38
N GLU A 141 -14.26 -46.36 -17.32
CA GLU A 141 -14.82 -47.61 -16.80
C GLU A 141 -15.72 -48.31 -17.82
N GLU A 142 -16.59 -47.57 -18.52
CA GLU A 142 -17.44 -48.13 -19.57
C GLU A 142 -16.62 -48.73 -20.71
N ARG A 143 -15.56 -48.03 -21.16
CA ARG A 143 -14.66 -48.55 -22.20
C ARG A 143 -13.84 -49.74 -21.72
N LEU A 144 -13.42 -49.75 -20.45
CA LEU A 144 -12.73 -50.89 -19.84
C LEU A 144 -13.62 -52.13 -19.82
N ALA A 145 -14.89 -51.98 -19.41
CA ALA A 145 -15.86 -53.06 -19.39
C ALA A 145 -16.06 -53.66 -20.79
N LYS A 146 -16.38 -52.83 -21.79
CA LYS A 146 -16.56 -53.27 -23.20
C LYS A 146 -15.32 -53.98 -23.77
N ARG A 147 -14.12 -53.49 -23.45
CA ARG A 147 -12.86 -54.14 -23.85
C ARG A 147 -12.70 -55.51 -23.18
N ASN A 148 -13.07 -55.64 -21.91
CA ASN A 148 -12.98 -56.89 -21.17
C ASN A 148 -13.99 -57.93 -21.68
N GLU A 149 -15.21 -57.50 -22.05
CA GLU A 149 -16.20 -58.35 -22.72
C GLU A 149 -15.65 -58.92 -24.04
N LEU A 150 -15.09 -58.09 -24.92
CA LEU A 150 -14.47 -58.54 -26.17
C LEU A 150 -13.28 -59.48 -25.94
N ARG A 151 -12.50 -59.28 -24.87
CA ARG A 151 -11.44 -60.21 -24.47
C ARG A 151 -11.99 -61.57 -24.05
N ALA A 152 -13.09 -61.59 -23.31
CA ALA A 152 -13.76 -62.83 -22.92
C ALA A 152 -14.34 -63.56 -24.15
N GLU A 153 -14.96 -62.85 -25.09
CA GLU A 153 -15.43 -63.41 -26.35
C GLU A 153 -14.29 -64.01 -27.20
N LEU A 154 -13.14 -63.34 -27.24
CA LEU A 154 -11.96 -63.84 -27.95
C LEU A 154 -11.44 -65.15 -27.33
N ALA A 155 -11.43 -65.24 -26.00
CA ALA A 155 -11.00 -66.44 -25.27
C ALA A 155 -11.96 -67.62 -25.47
N ALA A 156 -13.27 -67.34 -25.60
CA ALA A 156 -14.29 -68.36 -25.86
C ALA A 156 -14.31 -68.87 -27.33
N ALA A 157 -13.70 -68.13 -28.27
CA ALA A 157 -13.71 -68.48 -29.69
C ALA A 157 -12.69 -69.59 -30.04
N GLN A 158 -13.08 -70.86 -29.83
CA GLN A 158 -12.26 -72.05 -30.14
C GLN A 158 -12.61 -72.70 -31.49
N GLY A 159 -11.64 -73.41 -32.10
CA GLY A 159 -11.82 -74.19 -33.33
C GLY A 159 -11.28 -73.57 -34.64
N PHE A 160 -11.29 -74.36 -35.72
CA PHE A 160 -10.72 -74.01 -37.03
C PHE A 160 -11.50 -72.87 -37.73
N TRP A 161 -12.84 -72.95 -37.75
CA TRP A 161 -13.72 -71.92 -38.33
C TRP A 161 -13.76 -70.60 -37.53
N ALA A 162 -13.36 -70.63 -36.26
CA ALA A 162 -13.24 -69.44 -35.42
C ALA A 162 -12.08 -68.51 -35.83
N ARG A 163 -11.22 -68.90 -36.79
CA ARG A 163 -10.09 -68.06 -37.27
C ARG A 163 -10.53 -66.68 -37.79
N PHE A 164 -11.58 -66.63 -38.61
CA PHE A 164 -12.09 -65.37 -39.17
C PHE A 164 -12.80 -64.52 -38.09
N ARG A 165 -13.55 -65.15 -37.19
CA ARG A 165 -14.20 -64.49 -36.04
C ARG A 165 -13.16 -63.90 -35.09
N ARG A 166 -12.10 -64.64 -34.78
CA ARG A 166 -10.96 -64.17 -33.97
C ARG A 166 -10.30 -62.95 -34.61
N ARG A 167 -10.01 -62.98 -35.91
CA ARG A 167 -9.42 -61.84 -36.63
C ARG A 167 -10.27 -60.57 -36.50
N ARG A 168 -11.59 -60.67 -36.69
CA ARG A 168 -12.54 -59.54 -36.56
C ARG A 168 -12.62 -59.01 -35.12
N ILE A 169 -12.64 -59.90 -34.13
CA ILE A 169 -12.64 -59.51 -32.70
C ILE A 169 -11.31 -58.83 -32.34
N THR A 170 -10.17 -59.33 -32.83
CA THR A 170 -8.85 -58.72 -32.61
C THR A 170 -8.75 -57.32 -33.19
N GLU A 171 -9.22 -57.10 -34.43
CA GLU A 171 -9.27 -55.77 -35.04
C GLU A 171 -10.14 -54.78 -34.23
N SER A 172 -11.28 -55.27 -33.72
CA SER A 172 -12.17 -54.47 -32.84
C SER A 172 -11.52 -54.16 -31.48
N LEU A 173 -10.72 -55.08 -30.94
CA LEU A 173 -10.04 -54.93 -29.66
C LEU A 173 -8.92 -53.88 -29.74
N GLU A 174 -8.17 -53.81 -30.85
CA GLU A 174 -7.18 -52.76 -31.07
C GLU A 174 -7.83 -51.37 -31.18
N GLN A 175 -8.96 -51.24 -31.88
CA GLN A 175 -9.72 -49.97 -31.92
C GLN A 175 -10.16 -49.54 -30.50
N ARG A 176 -10.74 -50.45 -29.72
CA ARG A 176 -11.16 -50.17 -28.34
C ARG A 176 -9.98 -49.84 -27.42
N ARG A 177 -8.81 -50.43 -27.66
CA ARG A 177 -7.58 -50.11 -26.93
C ARG A 177 -7.17 -48.65 -27.16
N VAL A 178 -7.15 -48.21 -28.41
CA VAL A 178 -6.81 -46.81 -28.76
C VAL A 178 -7.82 -45.84 -28.13
N GLU A 179 -9.12 -46.13 -28.20
CA GLU A 179 -10.16 -45.30 -27.56
C GLU A 179 -10.01 -45.22 -26.03
N LEU A 180 -9.67 -46.34 -25.39
CA LEU A 180 -9.41 -46.38 -23.95
C LEU A 180 -8.17 -45.56 -23.57
N GLU A 181 -7.09 -45.69 -24.33
CA GLU A 181 -5.86 -44.91 -24.12
C GLU A 181 -6.14 -43.41 -24.27
N ALA A 182 -6.91 -43.01 -25.28
CA ALA A 182 -7.34 -41.62 -25.46
C ALA A 182 -8.17 -41.10 -24.26
N SER A 183 -9.10 -41.92 -23.76
CA SER A 183 -9.95 -41.55 -22.61
C SER A 183 -9.14 -41.43 -21.32
N ARG A 184 -8.17 -42.31 -21.11
CA ARG A 184 -7.23 -42.24 -19.98
C ARG A 184 -6.35 -41.00 -20.04
N ARG A 185 -5.87 -40.62 -21.24
CA ARG A 185 -5.10 -39.38 -21.43
C ARG A 185 -5.94 -38.15 -21.08
N ARG A 186 -7.20 -38.11 -21.53
CA ARG A 186 -8.14 -37.03 -21.17
C ARG A 186 -8.35 -36.92 -19.66
N LEU A 187 -8.50 -38.05 -18.97
CA LEU A 187 -8.61 -38.06 -17.51
C LEU A 187 -7.33 -37.54 -16.83
N ALA A 188 -6.15 -37.96 -17.29
CA ALA A 188 -4.87 -37.47 -16.78
C ALA A 188 -4.72 -35.95 -17.00
N GLU A 189 -5.09 -35.45 -18.18
CA GLU A 189 -5.05 -34.01 -18.47
C GLU A 189 -5.97 -33.21 -17.53
N LEU A 190 -7.18 -33.71 -17.23
CA LEU A 190 -8.07 -33.08 -16.27
C LEU A 190 -7.51 -33.12 -14.83
N GLN A 191 -6.85 -34.22 -14.45
CA GLN A 191 -6.16 -34.34 -13.16
C GLN A 191 -5.03 -33.31 -13.03
N ASP A 192 -4.22 -33.15 -14.09
CA ASP A 192 -3.12 -32.19 -14.12
C ASP A 192 -3.64 -30.75 -14.05
N ARG A 193 -4.71 -30.43 -14.80
CA ARG A 193 -5.36 -29.11 -14.74
C ARG A 193 -5.91 -28.80 -13.34
N ARG A 194 -6.54 -29.79 -12.69
CA ARG A 194 -7.03 -29.65 -11.31
C ARG A 194 -5.88 -29.43 -10.34
N ALA A 195 -4.78 -30.16 -10.49
CA ALA A 195 -3.58 -29.98 -9.66
C ALA A 195 -2.99 -28.57 -9.84
N ALA A 196 -2.95 -28.07 -11.08
CA ALA A 196 -2.47 -26.72 -11.40
C ALA A 196 -3.34 -25.63 -10.74
N VAL A 197 -4.67 -25.69 -10.87
CA VAL A 197 -5.60 -24.75 -10.20
C VAL A 197 -5.48 -24.84 -8.68
N SER A 198 -5.31 -26.06 -8.14
CA SER A 198 -5.10 -26.24 -6.70
C SER A 198 -3.80 -25.61 -6.20
N ALA A 199 -2.73 -25.70 -6.99
CA ALA A 199 -1.41 -25.16 -6.67
C ALA A 199 -1.27 -23.65 -6.91
N GLU A 200 -2.28 -23.01 -7.53
CA GLU A 200 -2.25 -21.57 -7.80
C GLU A 200 -2.09 -20.77 -6.49
N PRO A 201 -1.03 -19.93 -6.38
CA PRO A 201 -0.77 -19.13 -5.20
C PRO A 201 -1.80 -18.00 -5.07
N TRP A 202 -1.84 -17.38 -3.90
CA TRP A 202 -2.73 -16.26 -3.68
C TRP A 202 -2.28 -15.05 -4.49
N PRO A 203 -3.23 -14.25 -5.03
CA PRO A 203 -2.87 -13.04 -5.75
C PRO A 203 -2.18 -12.05 -4.82
N GLU A 204 -1.10 -11.44 -5.30
CA GLU A 204 -0.47 -10.32 -4.60
C GLU A 204 -1.42 -9.12 -4.58
N PHE A 205 -1.47 -8.43 -3.44
CA PHE A 205 -2.31 -7.24 -3.31
C PHE A 205 -1.68 -6.07 -4.09
N SER A 206 -2.33 -5.66 -5.18
CA SER A 206 -1.87 -4.59 -6.07
C SER A 206 -1.97 -3.17 -5.48
N GLY A 207 -2.32 -3.04 -4.20
CA GLY A 207 -2.60 -1.77 -3.54
C GLY A 207 -4.05 -1.31 -3.71
N LEU A 208 -4.36 -0.16 -3.10
CA LEU A 208 -5.67 0.46 -3.20
C LEU A 208 -5.98 0.91 -4.63
N ASP A 209 -7.21 0.72 -5.08
CA ASP A 209 -7.69 1.27 -6.33
C ASP A 209 -7.89 2.80 -6.26
N ASN A 210 -7.87 3.46 -7.42
CA ASN A 210 -8.00 4.93 -7.47
C ASN A 210 -9.33 5.43 -6.90
N ALA A 211 -10.40 4.66 -7.01
CA ALA A 211 -11.70 5.06 -6.44
C ALA A 211 -11.64 5.13 -4.91
N THR A 212 -11.04 4.12 -4.27
CA THR A 212 -10.85 4.14 -2.81
C THR A 212 -9.85 5.21 -2.37
N LYS A 213 -8.77 5.43 -3.13
CA LYS A 213 -7.84 6.54 -2.82
C LYS A 213 -8.53 7.90 -2.85
N ARG A 214 -9.43 8.14 -3.82
CA ARG A 214 -10.24 9.36 -3.88
C ARG A 214 -11.18 9.49 -2.70
N GLU A 215 -11.83 8.40 -2.30
CA GLU A 215 -12.71 8.37 -1.13
C GLU A 215 -11.93 8.75 0.14
N ILE A 216 -10.74 8.18 0.34
CA ILE A 216 -9.89 8.49 1.50
C ILE A 216 -9.42 9.95 1.44
N ASN A 217 -8.94 10.44 0.29
CA ASN A 217 -8.49 11.82 0.15
C ASN A 217 -9.65 12.83 0.37
N LEU A 218 -10.88 12.50 -0.03
CA LEU A 218 -12.07 13.29 0.28
C LEU A 218 -12.38 13.31 1.78
N MET A 219 -12.23 12.18 2.47
CA MET A 219 -12.37 12.10 3.93
C MET A 219 -11.30 12.93 4.64
N ILE A 220 -10.06 12.96 4.15
CA ILE A 220 -8.98 13.80 4.69
C ILE A 220 -9.30 15.29 4.49
N ILE A 221 -9.80 15.69 3.31
CA ILE A 221 -10.25 17.07 3.06
C ILE A 221 -11.40 17.44 4.00
N ALA A 222 -12.37 16.54 4.19
CA ALA A 222 -13.47 16.76 5.13
C ALA A 222 -12.96 16.92 6.57
N ALA A 223 -12.00 16.11 7.01
CA ALA A 223 -11.38 16.24 8.33
C ALA A 223 -10.64 17.57 8.49
N ALA A 224 -9.91 18.01 7.47
CA ALA A 224 -9.23 19.31 7.46
C ALA A 224 -10.23 20.48 7.54
N GLN A 225 -11.36 20.37 6.84
CA GLN A 225 -12.46 21.35 6.94
C GLN A 225 -13.09 21.37 8.35
N GLU A 226 -13.31 20.21 8.99
CA GLU A 226 -13.80 20.15 10.37
C GLU A 226 -12.83 20.79 11.37
N LEU A 227 -11.53 20.51 11.24
CA LEU A 227 -10.48 21.15 12.05
C LEU A 227 -10.46 22.67 11.83
N TYR A 228 -10.57 23.12 10.57
CA TYR A 228 -10.67 24.54 10.27
C TYR A 228 -11.89 25.17 10.94
N LEU A 229 -13.06 24.54 10.88
CA LEU A 229 -14.27 25.05 11.52
C LEU A 229 -14.13 25.11 13.04
N HIS A 230 -13.53 24.10 13.66
CA HIS A 230 -13.28 24.08 15.10
C HIS A 230 -12.41 25.27 15.55
N PHE A 231 -11.37 25.61 14.77
CA PHE A 231 -10.47 26.73 15.03
C PHE A 231 -10.84 28.02 14.28
N SER A 232 -12.04 28.10 13.69
CA SER A 232 -12.49 29.31 12.97
C SER A 232 -12.90 30.42 13.93
N THR A 233 -13.32 30.06 15.15
CA THR A 233 -13.60 31.02 16.23
C THR A 233 -12.32 31.78 16.55
N ASP A 234 -12.40 33.11 16.63
CA ASP A 234 -11.25 34.00 16.86
C ASP A 234 -10.14 33.95 15.79
N GLU A 235 -10.46 33.43 14.61
CA GLU A 235 -9.55 33.31 13.46
C GLU A 235 -8.27 32.50 13.76
N LEU A 236 -8.31 31.58 14.73
CA LEU A 236 -7.15 30.80 15.14
C LEU A 236 -6.56 29.98 13.99
N ALA A 237 -7.41 29.40 13.14
CA ALA A 237 -6.96 28.65 11.97
C ALA A 237 -6.15 29.52 10.99
N ARG A 238 -6.63 30.74 10.71
CA ARG A 238 -5.91 31.69 9.84
C ARG A 238 -4.60 32.15 10.48
N LYS A 239 -4.62 32.50 11.76
CA LYS A 239 -3.41 32.88 12.51
C LYS A 239 -2.39 31.74 12.57
N ALA A 240 -2.84 30.49 12.71
CA ALA A 240 -1.98 29.31 12.67
C ALA A 240 -1.31 29.12 11.32
N ARG A 241 -2.06 29.32 10.23
CA ARG A 241 -1.51 29.34 8.88
C ARG A 241 -0.45 30.43 8.72
N ASP A 242 -0.77 31.65 9.10
CA ASP A 242 0.17 32.78 8.98
C ASP A 242 1.44 32.55 9.80
N ALA A 243 1.34 31.95 10.98
CA ALA A 243 2.48 31.55 11.81
C ALA A 243 3.29 30.38 11.23
N ASN A 244 2.68 29.54 10.39
CA ASN A 244 3.40 28.46 9.71
C ASN A 244 4.20 28.99 8.51
N VAL A 245 3.60 29.92 7.75
CA VAL A 245 4.18 30.52 6.53
C VAL A 245 5.24 31.57 6.85
N ASN A 246 5.01 32.42 7.86
CA ASN A 246 5.89 33.55 8.18
C ASN A 246 6.85 33.23 9.33
N THR A 247 7.88 34.07 9.48
CA THR A 247 8.82 33.95 10.62
C THR A 247 8.27 34.67 11.85
N VAL A 248 8.76 34.30 13.03
CA VAL A 248 8.36 34.93 14.30
C VAL A 248 8.62 36.45 14.34
N GLN A 249 9.61 36.93 13.59
CA GLN A 249 10.01 38.34 13.57
C GLN A 249 8.99 39.22 12.83
N ASP A 250 8.36 38.66 11.79
CA ASP A 250 7.37 39.32 10.93
C ASP A 250 5.99 39.38 11.57
N MET A 251 5.75 38.57 12.61
CA MET A 251 4.46 38.48 13.26
C MET A 251 4.27 39.54 14.35
N ARG A 252 3.05 40.06 14.44
CA ARG A 252 2.59 40.98 15.48
C ARG A 252 1.17 40.59 15.89
N TYR A 253 0.97 40.30 17.17
CA TYR A 253 -0.34 39.85 17.69
C TYR A 253 -1.03 40.86 18.62
N GLY A 254 -0.52 42.10 18.67
CA GLY A 254 -1.07 43.18 19.50
C GLY A 254 -0.23 43.45 20.75
N SER A 255 -0.86 44.00 21.78
CA SER A 255 -0.22 44.28 23.07
C SER A 255 0.04 42.99 23.86
N GLU A 256 0.70 43.13 25.02
CA GLU A 256 0.86 42.03 25.97
C GLU A 256 -0.49 41.47 26.43
N GLU A 257 -1.48 42.32 26.69
CA GLU A 257 -2.83 41.91 27.07
C GLU A 257 -3.52 41.12 25.94
N ASP A 258 -3.42 41.60 24.69
CA ASP A 258 -3.98 40.92 23.53
C ASP A 258 -3.38 39.52 23.36
N CYS A 259 -2.05 39.42 23.54
CA CYS A 259 -1.34 38.14 23.47
C CYS A 259 -1.80 37.18 24.59
N LYS A 260 -1.98 37.66 25.83
CA LYS A 260 -2.48 36.82 26.94
C LYS A 260 -3.89 36.30 26.67
N VAL A 261 -4.77 37.15 26.14
CA VAL A 261 -6.13 36.74 25.74
C VAL A 261 -6.05 35.67 24.65
N LEU A 262 -5.21 35.87 23.63
CA LEU A 262 -5.05 34.91 22.53
C LEU A 262 -4.47 33.58 22.99
N ILE A 263 -3.47 33.59 23.88
CA ILE A 263 -2.94 32.38 24.54
C ILE A 263 -4.06 31.62 25.28
N GLY A 264 -4.92 32.33 26.00
CA GLY A 264 -6.09 31.74 26.66
C GLY A 264 -7.02 31.04 25.68
N LYS A 265 -7.37 31.73 24.58
CA LYS A 265 -8.25 31.20 23.51
C LYS A 265 -7.66 29.98 22.81
N ILE A 266 -6.36 29.98 22.52
CA ILE A 266 -5.67 28.83 21.92
C ILE A 266 -5.77 27.62 22.86
N ARG A 267 -5.42 27.80 24.15
CA ARG A 267 -5.47 26.72 25.14
C ARG A 267 -6.88 26.16 25.30
N GLU A 268 -7.89 27.01 25.39
CA GLU A 268 -9.29 26.58 25.50
C GLU A 268 -9.73 25.79 24.26
N SER A 269 -9.40 26.28 23.07
CA SER A 269 -9.79 25.64 21.80
C SER A 269 -9.10 24.30 21.60
N VAL A 270 -7.82 24.19 21.95
CA VAL A 270 -7.07 22.92 21.92
C VAL A 270 -7.64 21.94 22.94
N ALA A 271 -7.92 22.38 24.16
CA ALA A 271 -8.53 21.54 25.20
C ALA A 271 -9.92 21.03 24.78
N ARG A 272 -10.68 21.84 24.03
CA ARG A 272 -12.01 21.48 23.51
C ARG A 272 -11.97 20.44 22.40
N LEU A 273 -10.89 20.38 21.60
CA LEU A 273 -10.75 19.36 20.55
C LEU A 273 -10.73 17.96 21.18
N GLY A 274 -9.86 17.74 22.17
CA GLY A 274 -9.77 16.47 22.89
C GLY A 274 -9.34 15.28 22.02
N PRO A 275 -9.06 14.11 22.62
CA PRO A 275 -8.70 12.91 21.88
C PRO A 275 -9.91 12.36 21.13
N GLY A 276 -9.81 12.20 19.81
CA GLY A 276 -10.88 11.63 18.97
C GLY A 276 -11.78 12.64 18.26
N GLN A 277 -11.36 13.91 18.16
CA GLN A 277 -11.92 14.86 17.21
C GLN A 277 -10.99 15.09 16.00
N PRO A 278 -11.53 15.45 14.83
CA PRO A 278 -12.96 15.59 14.53
C PRO A 278 -13.71 14.25 14.54
N LYS A 279 -15.00 14.28 14.89
CA LYS A 279 -15.80 13.04 15.01
C LYS A 279 -15.96 12.39 13.64
N THR A 280 -15.82 11.07 13.58
CA THR A 280 -15.95 10.31 12.32
C THR A 280 -17.26 10.59 11.58
N ALA A 281 -18.39 10.71 12.29
CA ALA A 281 -19.69 10.98 11.67
C ALA A 281 -19.75 12.34 10.97
N ASP A 282 -19.09 13.37 11.51
CA ASP A 282 -19.07 14.71 10.93
C ASP A 282 -18.19 14.72 9.68
N ILE A 283 -17.04 14.04 9.74
CA ILE A 283 -16.15 13.83 8.58
C ILE A 283 -16.91 13.09 7.45
N GLU A 284 -17.59 11.98 7.75
CA GLU A 284 -18.35 11.21 6.76
C GLU A 284 -19.49 12.02 6.13
N ALA A 285 -20.23 12.77 6.94
CA ALA A 285 -21.30 13.63 6.44
C ALA A 285 -20.76 14.70 5.49
N ARG A 286 -19.62 15.32 5.83
CA ARG A 286 -18.98 16.35 5.02
C ARG A 286 -18.33 15.78 3.76
N ALA A 287 -17.64 14.64 3.84
CA ALA A 287 -17.07 13.97 2.68
C ALA A 287 -18.16 13.58 1.67
N LYS A 288 -19.31 13.11 2.14
CA LYS A 288 -20.48 12.83 1.29
C LYS A 288 -21.06 14.07 0.61
N ALA A 289 -20.98 15.24 1.26
CA ALA A 289 -21.36 16.50 0.64
C ALA A 289 -20.35 16.90 -0.44
N LEU A 290 -19.04 16.86 -0.13
CA LEU A 290 -17.95 17.16 -1.07
C LEU A 290 -18.00 16.27 -2.31
N ALA A 291 -18.27 14.97 -2.14
CA ALA A 291 -18.33 14.00 -3.23
C ALA A 291 -19.35 14.34 -4.33
N ARG A 292 -20.33 15.21 -4.06
CA ARG A 292 -21.36 15.63 -5.04
C ARG A 292 -20.87 16.72 -5.98
N GLU A 293 -19.89 17.51 -5.56
CA GLU A 293 -19.46 18.73 -6.24
C GLU A 293 -18.01 18.65 -6.74
N VAL A 294 -17.27 17.67 -6.22
CA VAL A 294 -15.84 17.48 -6.50
C VAL A 294 -15.57 17.20 -7.98
N GLN A 295 -14.48 17.78 -8.49
CA GLN A 295 -13.98 17.54 -9.83
C GLN A 295 -12.53 17.07 -9.76
N PHE A 296 -12.20 16.06 -10.57
CA PHE A 296 -10.83 15.56 -10.72
C PHE A 296 -10.31 15.93 -12.10
N ARG A 297 -9.00 16.19 -12.21
CA ARG A 297 -8.36 16.54 -13.49
C ARG A 297 -8.44 15.39 -14.51
N GLY A 298 -8.47 14.14 -14.04
CA GLY A 298 -8.54 12.96 -14.89
C GLY A 298 -8.82 11.69 -14.10
N ALA A 299 -8.64 10.53 -14.72
CA ALA A 299 -8.93 9.21 -14.14
C ALA A 299 -7.82 8.67 -13.21
N ARG A 300 -6.60 9.24 -13.29
CA ARG A 300 -5.44 8.79 -12.50
C ARG A 300 -5.25 9.62 -11.24
N GLU A 301 -5.82 10.81 -11.20
CA GLU A 301 -5.72 11.74 -10.10
C GLU A 301 -6.58 11.29 -8.93
N THR A 302 -5.97 11.27 -7.74
CA THR A 302 -6.57 10.85 -6.48
C THR A 302 -6.92 12.05 -5.59
N VAL A 303 -6.31 13.22 -5.85
CA VAL A 303 -6.60 14.49 -5.19
C VAL A 303 -7.48 15.34 -6.13
N PRO A 304 -8.56 15.95 -5.61
CA PRO A 304 -9.44 16.76 -6.44
C PRO A 304 -8.86 18.12 -6.79
N MET A 305 -9.48 18.80 -7.76
CA MET A 305 -9.14 20.17 -8.09
C MET A 305 -9.51 21.10 -6.92
N ALA A 306 -8.57 21.93 -6.48
CA ALA A 306 -8.80 22.86 -5.38
C ALA A 306 -10.00 23.80 -5.62
N SER A 307 -10.25 24.19 -6.88
CA SER A 307 -11.41 24.99 -7.26
C SER A 307 -12.76 24.32 -6.96
N SER A 308 -12.80 22.98 -6.86
CA SER A 308 -14.03 22.21 -6.60
C SER A 308 -14.33 22.00 -5.11
N VAL A 309 -13.39 22.35 -4.22
CA VAL A 309 -13.52 22.16 -2.76
C VAL A 309 -13.32 23.47 -1.98
N GLY A 310 -13.43 24.62 -2.66
CA GLY A 310 -13.14 25.95 -2.11
C GLY A 310 -14.22 26.53 -1.19
N ARG A 311 -15.23 25.75 -0.82
CA ARG A 311 -16.37 26.19 -0.02
C ARG A 311 -16.71 25.15 1.05
N ILE A 312 -17.08 25.64 2.22
CA ILE A 312 -17.54 24.82 3.34
C ILE A 312 -19.01 25.18 3.58
N GLU A 313 -19.91 24.23 3.32
CA GLU A 313 -21.34 24.39 3.58
C GLU A 313 -21.64 24.18 5.08
N LEU A 314 -22.13 25.23 5.74
CA LEU A 314 -22.50 25.18 7.16
C LEU A 314 -24.01 25.03 7.35
N PRO A 315 -24.49 24.00 8.06
CA PRO A 315 -25.90 23.87 8.40
C PRO A 315 -26.28 24.89 9.48
N VAL A 316 -27.06 25.90 9.11
CA VAL A 316 -27.63 26.89 10.02
C VAL A 316 -29.11 26.60 10.21
N ARG A 317 -29.51 26.31 11.45
CA ARG A 317 -30.91 26.10 11.79
C ARG A 317 -31.62 27.45 11.82
N ASP A 318 -32.53 27.67 10.87
CA ASP A 318 -33.40 28.84 10.87
C ASP A 318 -34.39 28.71 12.02
N LYS A 319 -34.22 29.56 13.04
CA LYS A 319 -35.05 29.55 14.25
C LYS A 319 -36.51 29.90 13.96
N GLU A 320 -36.81 30.59 12.85
CA GLU A 320 -38.17 31.05 12.51
C GLU A 320 -38.93 30.06 11.63
N ARG A 321 -38.24 29.34 10.75
CA ARG A 321 -38.88 28.44 9.76
C ARG A 321 -38.68 26.96 10.03
N GLY A 322 -37.86 26.60 11.02
CA GLY A 322 -37.47 25.21 11.30
C GLY A 322 -36.63 24.57 10.19
N ALA A 323 -36.31 25.30 9.11
CA ALA A 323 -35.54 24.83 7.98
C ALA A 323 -34.03 24.94 8.25
N VAL A 324 -33.25 23.95 7.80
CA VAL A 324 -31.78 24.05 7.81
C VAL A 324 -31.35 24.79 6.57
N ARG A 325 -30.92 26.04 6.72
CA ARG A 325 -30.29 26.83 5.65
C ARG A 325 -28.82 26.48 5.60
N ARG A 326 -28.22 26.41 4.42
CA ARG A 326 -26.77 26.24 4.29
C ARG A 326 -26.15 27.59 3.97
N ILE A 327 -25.15 27.99 4.76
CA ILE A 327 -24.39 29.21 4.52
C ILE A 327 -23.01 28.79 4.01
N PRO A 328 -22.60 29.24 2.81
CA PRO A 328 -21.29 28.94 2.28
C PRO A 328 -20.24 29.78 3.00
N LEU A 329 -19.21 29.12 3.52
CA LEU A 329 -17.98 29.75 3.98
C LEU A 329 -16.91 29.56 2.88
N GLU A 330 -16.50 30.66 2.26
CA GLU A 330 -15.49 30.67 1.19
C GLU A 330 -14.09 30.48 1.78
N VAL A 331 -13.70 29.22 1.99
CA VAL A 331 -12.38 28.83 2.50
C VAL A 331 -11.92 27.61 1.72
N ASN A 332 -10.72 27.69 1.16
CA ASN A 332 -10.14 26.61 0.38
C ASN A 332 -8.99 25.94 1.13
N VAL A 333 -9.34 24.96 1.97
CA VAL A 333 -8.34 24.20 2.75
C VAL A 333 -7.27 23.54 1.89
N LEU A 334 -7.61 23.21 0.63
CA LEU A 334 -6.71 22.53 -0.30
C LEU A 334 -5.79 23.50 -1.05
N ALA A 335 -6.30 24.66 -1.51
CA ALA A 335 -5.48 25.67 -2.17
C ALA A 335 -4.57 26.43 -1.19
N GLU A 336 -5.03 26.60 0.04
CA GLU A 336 -4.28 27.32 1.08
C GLU A 336 -3.36 26.40 1.92
N GLU A 337 -3.30 25.11 1.58
CA GLU A 337 -2.43 24.11 2.22
C GLU A 337 -2.63 24.01 3.74
N TYR A 338 -3.89 24.11 4.18
CA TYR A 338 -4.20 24.03 5.61
C TYR A 338 -3.71 22.71 6.20
N TRP A 339 -2.98 22.80 7.30
CA TRP A 339 -2.46 21.67 8.08
C TRP A 339 -1.49 20.76 7.30
N ASP A 340 -0.79 21.30 6.29
CA ASP A 340 0.11 20.54 5.41
C ASP A 340 -0.60 19.32 4.79
N ILE A 341 -1.86 19.50 4.36
CA ILE A 341 -2.77 18.42 3.94
C ILE A 341 -2.20 17.51 2.84
N TYR A 342 -1.33 18.03 1.97
CA TYR A 342 -0.74 17.26 0.87
C TYR A 342 0.20 16.14 1.35
N ASP A 343 0.84 16.30 2.50
CA ASP A 343 1.73 15.29 3.08
C ASP A 343 0.96 14.07 3.61
N VAL A 344 -0.36 14.22 3.78
CA VAL A 344 -1.25 13.20 4.36
C VAL A 344 -1.99 12.41 3.29
N PHE A 345 -2.04 12.89 2.04
CA PHE A 345 -2.79 12.24 0.98
C PHE A 345 -2.18 10.92 0.52
N ILE A 346 -3.06 10.05 0.04
CA ILE A 346 -2.67 8.79 -0.59
C ILE A 346 -2.43 9.03 -2.08
N PRO A 347 -1.23 8.74 -2.60
CA PRO A 347 -0.85 8.98 -4.00
C PRO A 347 -1.59 8.07 -4.97
#